data_AF-A0A8H6TDM0-F1
#
_entry.id   AF-A0A8H6TDM0-F1
#
_cell.length_a   1.000
_cell.length_b   1.000
_cell.length_c   1.000
_cell.angle_alpha   90.00
_cell.angle_beta   90.00
_cell.angle_gamma   90.00
#
_symmetry.space_group_name_H-M   'P 1'
#
loop_
_entity.id
_entity.type
_entity.pdbx_description
1 polymer ?
#
loop_
_entity_poly.entity_id
_entity_poly.type
_entity_poly.pdbx_seq_one_letter_code
_entity_poly.pdbx_strand_id
1 'polypeptide(L)'
;MHLASTDAYSTILLALISLIPNHVVRIMALCLIAVLFSLRYFYLQCPRLQLEKLAELIDETEGVLSGAKAACAGRSFCALRAVEVQLFEIKCSQSRLQCLLFSGPQHGIYSRWRYLKAWNFWGRVSELIKDTKGLRNSVRSIVEADRQCRLTNKIERWKSCSGAAGCGAV
;
A
#
# COMPACT_ATOMS: atom_id res chain seq x y z
N MET A 1 -12.75 17.90 -17.84
CA MET A 1 -13.98 18.05 -18.66
C MET A 1 -14.40 16.71 -19.30
N HIS A 2 -14.59 15.63 -18.53
CA HIS A 2 -14.99 14.30 -19.06
C HIS A 2 -16.28 13.73 -18.45
N LEU A 3 -16.93 14.43 -17.50
CA LEU A 3 -18.13 13.92 -16.82
C LEU A 3 -19.40 14.03 -17.68
N ALA A 4 -19.53 15.06 -18.51
CA ALA A 4 -20.75 15.31 -19.29
C ALA A 4 -21.00 14.28 -20.41
N SER A 5 -19.97 13.60 -20.92
CA SER A 5 -20.14 12.61 -21.98
C SER A 5 -20.67 11.27 -21.45
N THR A 6 -20.26 10.85 -20.25
CA THR A 6 -20.71 9.58 -19.63
C THR A 6 -22.22 9.52 -19.38
N ASP A 7 -22.83 10.65 -18.99
CA ASP A 7 -24.27 10.73 -18.73
C ASP A 7 -25.11 10.73 -20.01
N ALA A 8 -24.57 11.29 -21.10
CA ALA A 8 -25.20 11.21 -22.42
C ALA A 8 -25.15 9.78 -22.98
N TYR A 9 -24.06 9.04 -22.80
CA TYR A 9 -23.97 7.66 -23.28
C TYR A 9 -24.86 6.69 -22.48
N SER A 10 -24.99 6.86 -21.16
CA SER A 10 -25.83 6.00 -20.32
C SER A 10 -27.32 6.18 -20.63
N THR A 11 -27.78 7.41 -20.87
CA THR A 11 -29.16 7.72 -21.27
C THR A 11 -29.51 7.20 -22.66
N ILE A 12 -28.60 7.30 -23.64
CA ILE A 12 -28.80 6.74 -24.99
C ILE A 12 -28.85 5.20 -24.96
N LEU A 13 -28.02 4.55 -24.15
CA LEU A 13 -28.03 3.09 -24.00
C LEU A 13 -29.33 2.58 -23.37
N LEU A 14 -29.83 3.27 -22.34
CA LEU A 14 -31.12 2.95 -21.70
C LEU A 14 -32.29 3.12 -22.68
N ALA A 15 -32.28 4.16 -23.50
CA ALA A 15 -33.28 4.37 -24.54
C ALA A 15 -33.27 3.24 -25.59
N LEU A 16 -32.10 2.81 -26.06
CA LEU A 16 -31.95 1.70 -27.01
C LEU A 16 -32.44 0.35 -26.44
N ILE A 17 -32.18 0.06 -25.16
CA ILE A 17 -32.66 -1.17 -24.50
C ILE A 17 -34.18 -1.15 -24.35
N SER A 18 -34.76 0.03 -24.12
CA SER A 18 -36.22 0.20 -24.04
C SER A 18 -36.95 0.01 -25.37
N LEU A 19 -36.23 -0.11 -26.49
CA LEU A 19 -36.79 -0.39 -27.82
C LEU A 19 -36.96 -1.89 -28.10
N ILE A 20 -36.31 -2.77 -27.33
CA ILE A 20 -36.34 -4.23 -27.55
C ILE A 20 -37.68 -4.79 -27.07
N PRO A 21 -38.56 -5.37 -27.90
CA PRO A 21 -39.92 -5.72 -27.45
C PRO A 21 -39.99 -6.85 -26.42
N ASN A 22 -38.96 -7.68 -26.30
CA ASN A 22 -38.96 -8.87 -25.44
C ASN A 22 -38.34 -8.57 -24.05
N HIS A 23 -39.16 -8.67 -22.99
CA HIS A 23 -38.76 -8.31 -21.61
C HIS A 23 -37.58 -9.13 -21.07
N VAL A 24 -37.52 -10.42 -21.42
CA VAL A 24 -36.43 -11.31 -20.97
C VAL A 24 -35.09 -10.84 -21.55
N VAL A 25 -35.08 -10.44 -22.82
CA VAL A 25 -33.87 -9.96 -23.51
C VAL A 25 -33.41 -8.61 -22.94
N ARG A 26 -34.34 -7.73 -22.56
CA ARG A 26 -34.00 -6.47 -21.86
C ARG A 26 -33.30 -6.70 -20.53
N ILE A 27 -33.85 -7.58 -19.69
CA ILE A 27 -33.28 -7.88 -18.38
C ILE A 27 -31.88 -8.50 -18.55
N MET A 28 -31.73 -9.46 -19.45
CA MET A 28 -30.43 -10.07 -19.74
C MET A 28 -29.41 -9.06 -20.27
N ALA A 29 -29.82 -8.14 -21.13
CA ALA A 29 -28.94 -7.07 -21.64
C ALA A 29 -28.51 -6.11 -20.52
N LEU A 30 -29.43 -5.71 -19.63
CA LEU A 30 -29.11 -4.87 -18.47
C LEU A 30 -28.15 -5.58 -17.51
N CYS A 31 -28.36 -6.86 -17.22
CA CYS A 31 -27.45 -7.67 -16.41
C CYS A 31 -26.06 -7.75 -17.05
N LEU A 32 -25.97 -7.98 -18.36
CA LEU A 32 -24.70 -8.04 -19.07
C LEU A 32 -23.95 -6.69 -19.02
N ILE A 33 -24.66 -5.59 -19.19
CA ILE A 33 -24.10 -4.23 -19.09
C ILE A 33 -23.61 -3.96 -17.67
N ALA A 34 -24.39 -4.31 -16.64
CA ALA A 34 -23.98 -4.16 -15.25
C ALA A 34 -22.70 -4.95 -14.97
N VAL A 35 -22.61 -6.21 -15.41
CA VAL A 35 -21.41 -7.04 -15.26
C VAL A 35 -20.20 -6.42 -15.97
N LEU A 36 -20.37 -5.93 -17.20
CA LEU A 36 -19.30 -5.25 -17.95
C LEU A 36 -18.85 -3.95 -17.28
N PHE A 37 -19.78 -3.20 -16.68
CA PHE A 37 -19.46 -1.96 -15.96
C PHE A 37 -18.72 -2.26 -14.65
N SER A 38 -19.14 -3.27 -13.90
CA SER A 38 -18.44 -3.74 -12.69
C SER A 38 -17.04 -4.26 -13.02
N LEU A 39 -16.89 -5.04 -14.09
CA LEU A 39 -15.59 -5.47 -14.61
C LEU A 39 -14.72 -4.24 -14.94
N ARG A 40 -15.26 -3.27 -15.68
CA ARG A 40 -14.53 -2.05 -16.03
C ARG A 40 -14.06 -1.29 -14.78
N TYR A 41 -14.94 -1.10 -13.80
CA TYR A 41 -14.63 -0.45 -12.52
C TYR A 41 -13.51 -1.17 -11.78
N PHE A 42 -13.64 -2.49 -11.61
CA PHE A 42 -12.67 -3.33 -10.91
C PHE A 42 -11.29 -3.30 -11.58
N TYR A 43 -11.23 -3.37 -12.92
CA TYR A 43 -9.96 -3.43 -13.64
C TYR A 43 -9.29 -2.07 -13.88
N LEU A 44 -10.02 -0.95 -13.85
CA LEU A 44 -9.46 0.38 -14.13
C LEU A 44 -9.31 1.27 -12.90
N GLN A 45 -10.29 1.30 -11.99
CA GLN A 45 -10.27 2.21 -10.83
C GLN A 45 -9.61 1.57 -9.60
N CYS A 46 -9.86 0.29 -9.37
CA CYS A 46 -9.32 -0.39 -8.21
C CYS A 46 -7.77 -0.47 -8.14
N PRO A 47 -7.01 -0.66 -9.24
CA PRO A 47 -5.54 -0.63 -9.16
C PRO A 47 -4.97 0.76 -8.82
N ARG A 48 -5.67 1.86 -9.15
CA ARG A 48 -5.29 3.21 -8.70
C ARG A 48 -5.46 3.35 -7.19
N LEU A 49 -6.62 2.95 -6.67
CA LEU A 49 -6.91 2.99 -5.24
C LEU A 49 -5.92 2.14 -4.41
N GLN A 50 -5.49 0.99 -4.94
CA GLN A 50 -4.48 0.18 -4.26
C GLN A 50 -3.08 0.80 -4.28
N LEU A 51 -2.70 1.48 -5.37
CA LEU A 51 -1.45 2.25 -5.44
C LEU A 51 -1.44 3.44 -4.48
N GLU A 52 -2.57 4.14 -4.35
CA GLU A 52 -2.74 5.23 -3.38
C GLU A 52 -2.61 4.71 -1.94
N LYS A 53 -3.26 3.58 -1.62
CA LYS A 53 -3.09 2.92 -0.31
C LYS A 53 -1.65 2.50 -0.04
N LEU A 54 -0.94 2.03 -1.07
CA LEU A 54 0.48 1.70 -0.94
C LEU A 54 1.32 2.97 -0.71
N ALA A 55 1.01 4.08 -1.37
CA ALA A 55 1.67 5.37 -1.17
C ALA A 55 1.52 5.85 0.28
N GLU A 56 0.28 5.86 0.77
CA GLU A 56 -0.04 6.25 2.15
C GLU A 56 0.72 5.39 3.17
N LEU A 57 0.77 4.06 2.96
CA LEU A 57 1.52 3.15 3.82
C LEU A 57 3.03 3.40 3.79
N ILE A 58 3.59 3.79 2.64
CA ILE A 58 5.00 4.14 2.51
C ILE A 58 5.29 5.43 3.30
N ASP A 59 4.46 6.45 3.14
CA ASP A 59 4.60 7.73 3.85
C ASP A 59 4.48 7.54 5.37
N GLU A 60 3.52 6.73 5.82
CA GLU A 60 3.41 6.33 7.22
C GLU A 60 4.69 5.65 7.72
N THR A 61 5.24 4.72 6.93
CA THR A 61 6.43 3.96 7.30
C THR A 61 7.68 4.85 7.36
N GLU A 62 7.80 5.85 6.49
CA GLU A 62 8.84 6.88 6.57
C GLU A 62 8.70 7.75 7.81
N GLY A 63 7.47 8.14 8.16
CA GLY A 63 7.19 8.86 9.40
C GLY A 63 7.66 8.07 10.63
N VAL A 64 7.35 6.77 10.67
CA VAL A 64 7.80 5.90 11.77
C VAL A 64 9.32 5.72 11.76
N LEU A 65 9.94 5.55 10.59
CA LEU A 65 11.39 5.37 10.45
C LEU A 65 12.18 6.62 10.86
N SER A 66 11.74 7.81 10.43
CA SER A 66 12.35 9.09 10.80
C SER A 66 12.24 9.34 12.31
N GLY A 67 11.08 9.07 12.91
CA GLY A 67 10.90 9.10 14.36
C GLY A 67 11.80 8.08 15.09
N ALA A 68 11.94 6.88 14.55
CA ALA A 68 12.81 5.84 15.10
C ALA A 68 14.30 6.25 15.05
N LYS A 69 14.75 6.88 13.97
CA LYS A 69 16.11 7.40 13.82
C LYS A 69 16.41 8.50 14.83
N ALA A 70 15.46 9.43 15.05
CA ALA A 70 15.61 10.47 16.06
C ALA A 70 15.65 9.88 17.49
N ALA A 71 14.87 8.83 17.74
CA ALA A 71 14.83 8.18 19.04
C ALA A 71 16.06 7.30 19.33
N CYS A 72 16.58 6.59 18.33
CA CYS A 72 17.66 5.61 18.46
C CYS A 72 19.04 6.26 18.24
N ALA A 73 19.73 6.61 19.33
CA ALA A 73 21.09 7.13 19.27
C ALA A 73 22.11 5.97 19.14
N GLY A 74 22.48 5.64 17.90
CA GLY A 74 23.68 4.85 17.60
C GLY A 74 23.48 3.33 17.45
N ARG A 75 23.11 2.60 18.52
CA ARG A 75 23.21 1.12 18.52
C ARG A 75 22.32 0.41 17.48
N SER A 76 21.12 0.94 17.25
CA SER A 76 20.15 0.40 16.30
C SER A 76 20.24 1.07 14.91
N PHE A 77 21.22 1.95 14.70
CA PHE A 77 21.36 2.73 13.46
C PHE A 77 21.58 1.85 12.23
N CYS A 78 22.40 0.79 12.33
CA CYS A 78 22.64 -0.14 11.22
C CYS A 78 21.37 -0.89 10.81
N ALA A 79 20.55 -1.32 11.78
CA ALA A 79 19.28 -1.99 11.51
C ALA A 79 18.27 -1.03 10.86
N LEU A 80 18.20 0.22 11.34
CA LEU A 80 17.36 1.25 10.72
C LEU A 80 17.80 1.63 9.31
N ARG A 81 19.11 1.61 9.03
CA ARG A 81 19.66 1.84 7.68
C ARG A 81 19.33 0.70 6.71
N ALA A 82 19.35 -0.55 7.17
CA ALA A 82 18.93 -1.69 6.35
C ALA A 82 17.44 -1.60 5.96
N VAL A 83 16.59 -1.20 6.91
CA VAL A 83 15.17 -0.93 6.66
C VAL A 83 14.98 0.21 5.66
N GLU A 84 15.78 1.28 5.75
CA GLU A 84 15.72 2.41 4.81
C GLU A 84 16.02 1.98 3.37
N VAL A 85 17.03 1.12 3.16
CA VAL A 85 17.36 0.58 1.83
C VAL A 85 16.17 -0.21 1.27
N GLN A 86 15.55 -1.06 2.08
CA GLN A 86 14.36 -1.83 1.66
C GLN A 86 13.16 -0.92 1.36
N LEU A 87 12.95 0.14 2.16
CA LEU A 87 11.88 1.12 1.90
C LEU A 87 12.13 1.88 0.59
N PHE A 88 13.38 2.20 0.27
CA PHE A 88 13.76 2.80 -1.00
C PHE A 88 13.48 1.86 -2.20
N GLU A 89 13.79 0.57 -2.08
CA GLU A 89 13.47 -0.42 -3.13
C GLU A 89 11.97 -0.55 -3.38
N ILE A 90 11.16 -0.50 -2.32
CA ILE A 90 9.70 -0.49 -2.40
C ILE A 90 9.20 0.78 -3.10
N LYS A 91 9.75 1.95 -2.78
CA LYS A 91 9.43 3.21 -3.48
C LYS A 91 9.75 3.14 -4.97
N CYS A 92 10.93 2.64 -5.33
CA CYS A 92 11.29 2.45 -6.74
C CYS A 92 10.32 1.48 -7.45
N SER A 93 9.90 0.42 -6.77
CA SER A 93 8.92 -0.54 -7.29
C SER A 93 7.54 0.08 -7.47
N GLN A 94 7.10 0.91 -6.51
CA GLN A 94 5.86 1.67 -6.61
C GLN A 94 5.88 2.64 -7.80
N SER A 95 6.94 3.42 -7.99
CA SER A 95 7.06 4.34 -9.14
C SER A 95 7.01 3.58 -10.48
N ARG A 96 7.67 2.41 -10.57
CA ARG A 96 7.59 1.56 -11.77
C ARG A 96 6.17 1.05 -12.03
N LEU A 97 5.45 0.62 -10.99
CA LEU A 97 4.07 0.17 -11.12
C LEU A 97 3.14 1.33 -11.50
N GLN A 98 3.35 2.51 -10.94
CA GLN A 98 2.62 3.71 -11.33
C GLN A 98 2.86 4.03 -12.80
N CYS A 99 4.11 4.04 -13.27
CA CYS A 99 4.44 4.21 -14.68
C CYS A 99 3.76 3.17 -15.55
N LEU A 100 3.79 1.88 -15.20
CA LEU A 100 3.12 0.80 -15.95
C LEU A 100 1.59 0.98 -16.04
N LEU A 101 0.98 1.54 -15.00
CA LEU A 101 -0.45 1.85 -14.97
C LEU A 101 -0.79 3.00 -15.94
N PHE A 102 0.04 4.04 -15.97
CA PHE A 102 -0.16 5.21 -16.84
C PHE A 102 0.32 5.01 -18.28
N SER A 103 1.31 4.16 -18.51
CA SER A 103 1.83 3.82 -19.84
C SER A 103 1.05 2.71 -20.56
N GLY A 104 -0.14 2.36 -20.07
CA GLY A 104 -1.00 1.35 -20.68
C GLY A 104 -1.27 1.68 -22.16
N PRO A 105 -1.22 0.69 -23.07
CA PRO A 105 -1.29 0.95 -24.50
C PRO A 105 -2.60 1.67 -24.86
N GLN A 106 -2.46 2.79 -25.56
CA GLN A 106 -3.55 3.52 -26.23
C GLN A 106 -4.18 2.72 -27.39
N HIS A 107 -3.82 1.44 -27.58
CA HIS A 107 -4.18 0.66 -28.75
C HIS A 107 -4.84 -0.67 -28.39
N GLY A 108 -5.98 -0.92 -29.04
CA GLY A 108 -6.57 -2.25 -29.20
C GLY A 108 -7.50 -2.69 -28.09
N ILE A 109 -8.79 -2.49 -28.32
CA ILE A 109 -9.88 -3.11 -27.57
C ILE A 109 -9.72 -4.65 -27.74
N TYR A 110 -9.81 -5.43 -26.65
CA TYR A 110 -9.90 -6.93 -26.62
C TYR A 110 -8.63 -7.82 -26.57
N SER A 111 -7.51 -7.45 -25.95
CA SER A 111 -6.50 -8.49 -25.61
C SER A 111 -6.82 -9.16 -24.26
N ARG A 112 -7.02 -10.50 -24.26
CA ARG A 112 -7.11 -11.36 -23.04
C ARG A 112 -5.97 -11.07 -22.05
N TRP A 113 -4.84 -10.64 -22.56
CA TRP A 113 -3.64 -10.24 -21.83
C TRP A 113 -3.83 -9.04 -20.89
N ARG A 114 -4.84 -8.19 -21.11
CA ARG A 114 -5.11 -7.05 -20.22
C ARG A 114 -5.55 -7.49 -18.83
N TYR A 115 -6.40 -8.51 -18.77
CA TYR A 115 -6.86 -9.09 -17.50
C TYR A 115 -5.75 -9.81 -16.77
N LEU A 116 -4.93 -10.58 -17.48
CA LEU A 116 -3.77 -11.27 -16.90
C LEU A 116 -2.72 -10.27 -16.37
N LYS A 117 -2.45 -9.20 -17.13
CA LYS A 117 -1.55 -8.11 -16.68
C LYS A 117 -2.10 -7.38 -15.47
N ALA A 118 -3.40 -7.10 -15.42
CA ALA A 118 -4.05 -6.48 -14.26
C ALA A 118 -4.01 -7.39 -13.03
N TRP A 119 -4.20 -8.70 -13.20
CA TRP A 119 -4.10 -9.67 -12.11
C TRP A 119 -2.67 -9.77 -11.55
N ASN A 120 -1.66 -9.87 -12.42
CA ASN A 120 -0.26 -9.87 -12.00
C ASN A 120 0.14 -8.54 -11.35
N PHE A 121 -0.41 -7.42 -11.84
CA PHE A 121 -0.23 -6.11 -11.23
C PHE A 121 -0.78 -6.07 -9.80
N TRP A 122 -2.00 -6.58 -9.61
CA TRP A 122 -2.63 -6.71 -8.30
C TRP A 122 -1.84 -7.59 -7.34
N GLY A 123 -1.36 -8.75 -7.82
CA GLY A 123 -0.50 -9.63 -7.02
C GLY A 123 0.73 -8.89 -6.50
N ARG A 124 1.42 -8.17 -7.38
CA ARG A 124 2.62 -7.38 -7.02
C ARG A 124 2.33 -6.24 -6.05
N VAL A 125 1.25 -5.50 -6.25
CA VAL A 125 0.85 -4.42 -5.32
C VAL A 125 0.49 -5.00 -3.95
N SER A 126 -0.20 -6.15 -3.92
CA SER A 126 -0.54 -6.83 -2.66
C SER A 126 0.70 -7.31 -1.90
N GLU A 127 1.68 -7.88 -2.61
CA GLU A 127 2.98 -8.25 -2.03
C GLU A 127 3.71 -7.02 -1.46
N LEU A 128 3.83 -5.94 -2.24
CA LEU A 128 4.45 -4.69 -1.76
C LEU A 128 3.74 -4.13 -0.52
N ILE A 129 2.41 -4.20 -0.44
CA ILE A 129 1.66 -3.79 0.76
C ILE A 129 2.03 -4.67 1.96
N LYS A 130 2.17 -5.98 1.78
CA LYS A 130 2.59 -6.89 2.86
C LYS A 130 4.02 -6.58 3.30
N ASP A 131 4.93 -6.34 2.36
CA ASP A 131 6.33 -6.03 2.63
C ASP A 131 6.46 -4.71 3.39
N THR A 132 5.76 -3.64 2.97
CA THR A 132 5.73 -2.35 3.68
C THR A 132 5.18 -2.50 5.11
N LYS A 133 4.13 -3.31 5.31
CA LYS A 133 3.62 -3.61 6.66
C LYS A 133 4.63 -4.38 7.50
N GLY A 134 5.35 -5.34 6.89
CA GLY A 134 6.44 -6.08 7.53
C GLY A 134 7.54 -5.13 8.00
N LEU A 135 8.00 -4.24 7.12
CA LEU A 135 9.00 -3.21 7.41
C LEU A 135 8.59 -2.32 8.58
N ARG A 136 7.35 -1.83 8.59
CA ARG A 136 6.82 -1.03 9.70
C ARG A 136 6.89 -1.78 11.03
N ASN A 137 6.54 -3.07 11.04
CA ASN A 137 6.63 -3.90 12.24
C ASN A 137 8.09 -4.12 12.67
N SER A 138 9.01 -4.31 11.73
CA SER A 138 10.44 -4.40 12.00
C SER A 138 10.98 -3.12 12.62
N VAL A 139 10.61 -1.94 12.13
CA VAL A 139 10.97 -0.65 12.74
C VAL A 139 10.47 -0.58 14.18
N ARG A 140 9.19 -0.93 14.41
CA ARG A 140 8.61 -0.92 15.75
C ARG A 140 9.38 -1.85 16.70
N SER A 141 9.71 -3.06 16.25
CA SER A 141 10.49 -4.02 17.02
C SER A 141 11.90 -3.51 17.35
N ILE A 142 12.58 -2.85 16.40
CA ILE A 142 13.90 -2.24 16.63
C ILE A 142 13.83 -1.16 17.71
N VAL A 143 12.81 -0.29 17.65
CA VAL A 143 12.59 0.78 18.63
C VAL A 143 12.27 0.19 20.02
N GLU A 144 11.43 -0.83 20.08
CA GLU A 144 11.10 -1.52 21.33
C GLU A 144 12.33 -2.18 21.95
N ALA A 145 13.17 -2.84 21.14
CA ALA A 145 14.42 -3.45 21.58
C ALA A 145 15.42 -2.41 22.11
N ASP A 146 15.56 -1.26 21.43
CA ASP A 146 16.41 -0.17 21.91
C ASP A 146 15.90 0.39 23.25
N ARG A 147 14.58 0.56 23.38
CA ARG A 147 13.94 1.03 24.61
C ARG A 147 14.18 0.06 25.78
N GLN A 148 14.02 -1.25 25.57
CA GLN A 148 14.28 -2.26 26.58
C GLN A 148 15.74 -2.24 27.02
N CYS A 149 16.68 -2.17 26.07
CA CYS A 149 18.11 -2.11 26.36
C CYS A 149 18.48 -0.86 27.19
N ARG A 150 17.87 0.30 26.92
CA ARG A 150 18.07 1.51 27.74
C ARG A 150 17.55 1.35 29.16
N LEU A 151 16.40 0.68 29.34
CA LEU A 151 15.82 0.44 30.66
C LEU A 151 16.69 -0.52 31.48
N THR A 152 17.16 -1.62 30.88
CA THR A 152 18.08 -2.55 31.56
C THR A 152 19.39 -1.86 31.95
N ASN A 153 20.00 -1.10 31.03
CA ASN A 153 21.23 -0.35 31.33
C ASN A 153 21.02 0.69 32.44
N LYS A 154 19.84 1.34 32.51
CA LYS A 154 19.51 2.23 33.64
C LYS A 154 19.45 1.44 34.93
N ILE A 155 18.71 0.33 34.98
CA ILE A 155 18.57 -0.48 36.19
C ILE A 155 19.94 -0.99 36.70
N GLU A 156 20.80 -1.47 35.81
CA GLU A 156 22.17 -1.90 36.17
C GLU A 156 23.00 -0.74 36.72
N ARG A 157 22.93 0.44 36.10
CA ARG A 157 23.61 1.64 36.58
C ARG A 157 23.11 2.07 37.98
N TRP A 158 21.80 2.01 38.22
CA TRP A 158 21.21 2.28 39.53
C TRP A 158 21.67 1.27 40.60
N LYS A 159 21.72 -0.03 40.27
CA LYS A 159 22.25 -1.07 41.17
C LYS A 159 23.73 -0.85 41.49
N SER A 160 24.54 -0.45 40.50
CA SER A 160 25.95 -0.14 40.71
C SER A 160 26.16 1.09 41.61
N CYS A 161 25.30 2.11 41.52
CA CYS A 161 25.39 3.29 42.38
C CYS A 161 24.87 3.05 43.81
N SER A 162 23.87 2.19 43.99
CA SER A 162 23.31 1.86 45.32
C SER A 162 24.14 0.82 46.08
N GLY A 163 24.86 -0.07 45.39
CA GLY A 163 25.85 -0.96 46.01
C GLY A 163 27.10 -0.23 46.52
N ALA A 164 27.45 0.94 45.96
CA ALA A 164 28.58 1.75 46.40
C ALA A 164 28.29 2.62 47.65
N ALA A 165 27.02 2.85 47.99
CA ALA A 165 26.63 3.61 49.18
C ALA A 165 26.52 2.75 50.46
N GLY A 166 26.84 1.45 50.38
CA GLY A 166 26.72 0.48 51.47
C GLY A 166 28.05 -0.05 52.05
N CYS A 167 29.19 0.52 51.70
CA CYS A 167 30.50 0.15 52.28
C CYS A 167 31.07 1.34 53.08
N GLY A 168 30.49 1.59 54.25
CA GLY A 168 30.89 2.67 55.14
C GLY A 168 30.23 2.60 56.52
N ALA A 169 30.12 1.40 57.09
CA ALA A 169 29.84 1.20 58.52
C ALA A 169 30.11 -0.27 58.88
N VAL A 170 31.37 -0.61 59.18
CA VAL A 170 31.84 -1.25 60.43
C VAL A 170 33.33 -0.95 60.55
#